data_AF-A0A7S3RWF8-F1
#
_entry.id   AF-A0A7S3RWF8-F1
#
_cell.length_a   1.000
_cell.length_b   1.000
_cell.length_c   1.000
_cell.angle_alpha   90.00
_cell.angle_beta   90.00
_cell.angle_gamma   90.00
#
_symmetry.space_group_name_H-M   'P 1'
#
loop_
_entity.id
_entity.type
_entity.pdbx_description
1 polymer ?
#
loop_
_entity_poly.entity_id
_entity_poly.type
_entity_poly.pdbx_seq_one_letter_code
_entity_poly.pdbx_strand_id
1 'polypeptide(L)'
;GGSRSARGGGKASGSAERHAILCRRTARAIAEVRLRGTSPMLQGAAGTFVLQHYTASLRRSGLLDMGELQQLAATLLRQPHVRAAVQRRYRSLLVDEYQDTNSQQLALLRLVQEQSAIGITVVGDDDQSIYSFRGAEPGIFASFRRHMPRCQTVTLSQNYRCTGKLLRAANAVISRNACRVPKHAWTSNAEGGDVVRCECYNAQCEADWLVGKLGELRARRVPFNDVAILYRTHAIGKQLAAALRERGAPIRTAASDLFARADLAPVLALLRLLSHPEDSSSFRA
;
A
#
# COMPACT_ATOMS: atom_id res chain seq x y z
N GLY A 1 35.91 25.10 56.50
CA GLY A 1 34.52 24.66 56.32
C GLY A 1 33.99 25.14 54.99
N GLY A 2 33.25 24.27 54.28
CA GLY A 2 32.29 24.53 53.17
C GLY A 2 32.82 25.26 51.90
N SER A 3 32.98 24.68 50.71
CA SER A 3 32.10 23.92 49.79
C SER A 3 31.52 24.75 48.63
N ARG A 4 31.91 24.37 47.39
CA ARG A 4 31.19 24.26 46.07
C ARG A 4 30.18 25.36 45.66
N SER A 5 30.08 25.78 44.39
CA SER A 5 29.66 24.99 43.21
C SER A 5 29.66 25.90 41.95
N ALA A 6 30.49 25.62 40.94
CA ALA A 6 30.18 24.99 39.65
C ALA A 6 29.20 25.72 38.69
N ARG A 7 29.79 26.36 37.66
CA ARG A 7 29.18 26.69 36.35
C ARG A 7 29.09 25.43 35.49
N GLY A 8 28.02 25.28 34.71
CA GLY A 8 28.00 24.35 33.57
C GLY A 8 26.61 23.88 33.16
N GLY A 9 25.89 24.68 32.37
CA GLY A 9 24.59 24.29 31.78
C GLY A 9 24.46 24.84 30.37
N GLY A 10 24.61 23.97 29.37
CA GLY A 10 24.34 24.32 27.97
C GLY A 10 25.13 23.46 26.99
N LYS A 11 24.53 22.33 26.57
CA LYS A 11 24.82 21.59 25.30
C LYS A 11 24.07 20.25 25.13
N ALA A 12 23.05 19.92 25.94
CA ALA A 12 22.39 18.61 25.88
C ALA A 12 21.09 18.55 25.02
N SER A 13 20.43 19.67 24.72
CA SER A 13 19.08 19.66 24.08
C SER A 13 19.08 19.37 22.58
N GLY A 14 20.06 19.88 21.82
CA GLY A 14 20.10 19.71 20.36
C GLY A 14 20.46 18.30 19.86
N SER A 15 21.06 17.47 20.71
CA SER A 15 21.43 16.09 20.38
C SER A 15 20.22 15.16 20.47
N ALA A 16 19.39 15.31 21.52
CA ALA A 16 18.21 14.48 21.76
C ALA A 16 17.12 14.70 20.70
N GLU A 17 16.91 15.95 20.26
CA GLU A 17 15.98 16.29 19.18
C GLU A 17 16.42 15.69 17.83
N ARG A 18 17.71 15.81 17.51
CA ARG A 18 18.28 15.18 16.30
C ARG A 18 18.20 13.66 16.37
N HIS A 19 18.39 13.06 17.55
CA HIS A 19 18.23 11.62 17.77
C HIS A 19 16.77 11.17 17.60
N ALA A 20 15.81 11.93 18.11
CA ALA A 20 14.39 11.63 17.99
C ALA A 20 13.88 11.76 16.54
N ILE A 21 14.36 12.77 15.80
CA ILE A 21 14.05 12.94 14.37
C ILE A 21 14.69 11.82 13.55
N LEU A 22 15.93 11.44 13.88
CA LEU A 22 16.60 10.30 13.24
C LEU A 22 15.83 9.01 13.54
N CYS A 23 15.46 8.74 14.80
CA CYS A 23 14.65 7.58 15.16
C CYS A 23 13.28 7.56 14.48
N ARG A 24 12.59 8.71 14.32
CA ARG A 24 11.30 8.76 13.60
C ARG A 24 11.45 8.51 12.10
N ARG A 25 12.47 9.09 11.45
CA ARG A 25 12.76 8.84 10.02
C ARG A 25 13.23 7.41 9.79
N THR A 26 14.05 6.89 10.69
CA THR A 26 14.55 5.51 10.66
C THR A 26 13.45 4.51 10.97
N ALA A 27 12.55 4.76 11.92
CA ALA A 27 11.38 3.92 12.19
C ALA A 27 10.40 3.89 11.02
N ARG A 28 10.14 5.04 10.38
CA ARG A 28 9.31 5.11 9.17
C ARG A 28 9.97 4.39 8.00
N ALA A 29 11.28 4.57 7.82
CA ALA A 29 12.05 3.81 6.84
C ALA A 29 12.07 2.30 7.15
N ILE A 30 12.16 1.90 8.41
CA ILE A 30 12.14 0.49 8.85
C ILE A 30 10.77 -0.13 8.62
N ALA A 31 9.67 0.55 8.96
CA ALA A 31 8.31 0.08 8.71
C ALA A 31 8.04 -0.04 7.20
N GLU A 32 8.50 0.93 6.41
CA GLU A 32 8.46 0.85 4.94
C GLU A 32 9.35 -0.28 4.39
N VAL A 33 10.50 -0.53 5.00
CA VAL A 33 11.45 -1.56 4.56
C VAL A 33 11.03 -2.97 4.97
N ARG A 34 10.37 -3.14 6.12
CA ARG A 34 9.79 -4.42 6.57
C ARG A 34 8.67 -4.88 5.62
N LEU A 35 7.94 -3.93 5.05
CA LEU A 35 6.98 -4.14 3.97
C LEU A 35 7.62 -4.40 2.60
N ARG A 36 8.91 -4.08 2.38
CA ARG A 36 9.57 -4.24 1.06
C ARG A 36 10.06 -5.66 0.78
N GLY A 37 9.97 -6.58 1.74
CA GLY A 37 10.61 -7.89 1.61
C GLY A 37 12.12 -7.74 1.53
N THR A 38 12.83 -8.09 2.62
CA THR A 38 14.29 -8.27 2.63
C THR A 38 15.11 -7.14 1.96
N SER A 39 15.11 -5.93 2.54
CA SER A 39 16.15 -4.96 2.17
C SER A 39 17.52 -5.46 2.64
N PRO A 40 18.55 -5.48 1.77
CA PRO A 40 19.90 -5.90 2.13
C PRO A 40 20.47 -5.14 3.34
N MET A 41 20.06 -3.89 3.55
CA MET A 41 20.47 -3.09 4.72
C MET A 41 20.00 -3.67 6.07
N LEU A 42 18.93 -4.47 6.08
CA LEU A 42 18.42 -5.09 7.30
C LEU A 42 18.87 -6.54 7.50
N GLN A 43 19.57 -7.13 6.53
CA GLN A 43 19.98 -8.55 6.56
C GLN A 43 21.27 -8.82 7.35
N GLY A 44 21.81 -7.82 8.06
CA GLY A 44 22.99 -7.96 8.91
C GLY A 44 22.70 -7.78 10.41
N ALA A 45 23.68 -8.09 11.27
CA ALA A 45 23.56 -7.99 12.73
C ALA A 45 23.07 -6.61 13.21
N ALA A 46 23.52 -5.53 12.57
CA ALA A 46 23.05 -4.17 12.85
C ALA A 46 21.56 -3.96 12.50
N GLY A 47 21.10 -4.50 11.37
CA GLY A 47 19.70 -4.45 10.96
C GLY A 47 18.79 -5.20 11.93
N THR A 48 19.19 -6.42 12.31
CA THR A 48 18.51 -7.22 13.33
C THR A 48 18.46 -6.52 14.67
N PHE A 49 19.57 -5.95 15.13
CA PHE A 49 19.64 -5.19 16.38
C PHE A 49 18.66 -4.02 16.37
N VAL A 50 18.66 -3.21 15.31
CA VAL A 50 17.76 -2.05 15.20
C VAL A 50 16.29 -2.50 15.15
N LEU A 51 15.96 -3.55 14.39
CA LEU A 51 14.61 -4.12 14.33
C LEU A 51 14.13 -4.64 15.69
N GLN A 52 14.99 -5.32 16.44
CA GLN A 52 14.69 -5.83 17.77
C GLN A 52 14.42 -4.68 18.75
N HIS A 53 15.27 -3.67 18.77
CA HIS A 53 15.09 -2.50 19.64
C HIS A 53 13.85 -1.68 19.26
N TYR A 54 13.58 -1.51 17.97
CA TYR A 54 12.36 -0.87 17.46
C TYR A 54 11.11 -1.61 17.92
N THR A 55 11.07 -2.93 17.70
CA THR A 55 9.94 -3.79 18.08
C THR A 55 9.72 -3.80 19.59
N ALA A 56 10.81 -3.88 20.37
CA ALA A 56 10.74 -3.81 21.83
C ALA A 56 10.20 -2.45 22.30
N SER A 57 10.55 -1.36 21.61
CA SER A 57 10.03 -0.04 21.92
C SER A 57 8.53 0.08 21.62
N LEU A 58 8.08 -0.42 20.47
CA LEU A 58 6.64 -0.45 20.13
C LEU A 58 5.85 -1.21 21.20
N ARG A 59 6.33 -2.40 21.60
CA ARG A 59 5.66 -3.24 22.61
C ARG A 59 5.60 -2.59 23.98
N ARG A 60 6.68 -1.96 24.44
CA ARG A 60 6.68 -1.24 25.73
C ARG A 60 5.68 -0.09 25.76
N SER A 61 5.40 0.51 24.60
CA SER A 61 4.40 1.59 24.47
C SER A 61 3.00 1.07 24.14
N GLY A 62 2.77 -0.24 24.10
CA GLY A 62 1.46 -0.81 23.74
C GLY A 62 1.04 -0.55 22.29
N LEU A 63 2.00 -0.23 21.40
CA LEU A 63 1.75 0.11 20.01
C LEU A 63 2.01 -1.07 19.08
N LEU A 64 1.27 -1.11 17.97
CA LEU A 64 1.46 -2.07 16.89
C LEU A 64 1.57 -1.32 15.56
N ASP A 65 2.57 -1.67 14.76
CA ASP A 65 2.59 -1.29 13.34
C ASP A 65 1.84 -2.35 12.49
N MET A 66 1.70 -2.07 11.19
CA MET A 66 0.98 -2.98 10.28
C MET A 66 1.62 -4.37 10.18
N GLY A 67 2.96 -4.46 10.30
CA GLY A 67 3.67 -5.73 10.25
C GLY A 67 3.53 -6.53 11.55
N GLU A 68 3.64 -5.86 12.70
CA GLU A 68 3.40 -6.46 14.02
C GLU A 68 1.94 -6.91 14.15
N LEU A 69 0.97 -6.18 13.58
CA LEU A 69 -0.43 -6.61 13.58
C LEU A 69 -0.60 -7.98 12.91
N GLN A 70 -0.02 -8.15 11.71
CA GLN A 70 -0.07 -9.42 10.98
C GLN A 70 0.68 -10.54 11.73
N GLN A 71 1.84 -10.24 12.29
CA GLN A 71 2.64 -11.20 13.05
C GLN A 71 1.97 -11.62 14.36
N LEU A 72 1.33 -10.69 15.06
CA LEU A 72 0.59 -10.96 16.29
C LEU A 72 -0.64 -11.82 15.97
N ALA A 73 -1.39 -11.47 14.92
CA ALA A 73 -2.51 -12.30 14.46
C ALA A 73 -2.07 -13.74 14.16
N ALA A 74 -0.93 -13.92 13.49
CA ALA A 74 -0.38 -15.26 13.21
C ALA A 74 0.03 -15.99 14.50
N THR A 75 0.60 -15.28 15.46
CA THR A 75 0.98 -15.84 16.76
C THR A 75 -0.24 -16.31 17.55
N LEU A 76 -1.31 -15.50 17.57
CA LEU A 76 -2.57 -15.86 18.22
C LEU A 76 -3.25 -17.06 17.52
N LEU A 77 -3.28 -17.10 16.19
CA LEU A 77 -3.85 -18.21 15.43
C LEU A 77 -3.07 -19.53 15.55
N ARG A 78 -1.85 -19.52 16.06
CA ARG A 78 -1.15 -20.77 16.42
C ARG A 78 -1.72 -21.39 17.69
N GLN A 79 -2.37 -20.61 18.55
CA GLN A 79 -3.01 -21.12 19.75
C GLN A 79 -4.30 -21.87 19.37
N PRO A 80 -4.44 -23.17 19.70
CA PRO A 80 -5.54 -23.99 19.20
C PRO A 80 -6.93 -23.45 19.55
N HIS A 81 -7.10 -22.89 20.75
CA HIS A 81 -8.39 -22.36 21.20
C HIS A 81 -8.82 -21.10 20.43
N VAL A 82 -7.87 -20.20 20.12
CA VAL A 82 -8.12 -19.01 19.28
C VAL A 82 -8.42 -19.43 17.85
N ARG A 83 -7.61 -20.32 17.29
CA ARG A 83 -7.83 -20.86 15.93
C ARG A 83 -9.21 -21.49 15.82
N ALA A 84 -9.58 -22.36 16.74
CA ALA A 84 -10.89 -23.00 16.76
C ALA A 84 -12.04 -21.98 16.90
N ALA A 85 -11.86 -20.90 17.68
CA ALA A 85 -12.85 -19.83 17.77
C ALA A 85 -13.04 -19.09 16.44
N VAL A 86 -11.95 -18.75 15.75
CA VAL A 86 -11.99 -18.14 14.41
C VAL A 86 -12.61 -19.09 13.40
N GLN A 87 -12.24 -20.38 13.44
CA GLN A 87 -12.76 -21.39 12.53
C GLN A 87 -14.25 -21.70 12.74
N ARG A 88 -14.75 -21.60 13.98
CA ARG A 88 -16.20 -21.67 14.25
C ARG A 88 -16.94 -20.45 13.76
N ARG A 89 -16.31 -19.28 13.78
CA ARG A 89 -16.91 -18.01 13.37
C ARG A 89 -17.06 -17.92 11.86
N TYR A 90 -16.05 -18.35 11.11
CA TYR A 90 -16.03 -18.23 9.65
C TYR A 90 -16.10 -19.59 8.98
N ARG A 91 -17.11 -19.79 8.12
CA ARG A 91 -17.25 -21.02 7.32
C ARG A 91 -16.57 -20.93 5.95
N SER A 92 -16.36 -19.71 5.46
CA SER A 92 -15.73 -19.46 4.17
C SER A 92 -14.95 -18.14 4.20
N LEU A 93 -13.87 -18.08 3.43
CA LEU A 93 -13.04 -16.90 3.25
C LEU A 93 -12.99 -16.53 1.77
N LEU A 94 -13.23 -15.26 1.46
CA LEU A 94 -13.02 -14.68 0.16
C LEU A 94 -11.86 -13.69 0.25
N VAL A 95 -10.84 -13.89 -0.58
CA VAL A 95 -9.67 -13.01 -0.66
C VAL A 95 -9.64 -12.40 -2.06
N ASP A 96 -9.87 -11.10 -2.13
CA ASP A 96 -9.74 -10.32 -3.36
C ASP A 96 -8.32 -9.77 -3.51
N GLU A 97 -7.94 -9.35 -4.72
CA GLU A 97 -6.60 -8.83 -5.07
C GLU A 97 -5.46 -9.77 -4.61
N TYR A 98 -5.67 -11.08 -4.75
CA TYR A 98 -4.76 -12.09 -4.22
C TYR A 98 -3.34 -12.01 -4.80
N GLN A 99 -3.17 -11.43 -6.00
CA GLN A 99 -1.86 -11.22 -6.60
C GLN A 99 -0.94 -10.32 -5.76
N ASP A 100 -1.51 -9.45 -4.91
CA ASP A 100 -0.76 -8.50 -4.08
C ASP A 100 -0.52 -9.02 -2.65
N THR A 101 -0.85 -10.30 -2.42
CA THR A 101 -0.67 -10.96 -1.12
C THR A 101 0.80 -11.27 -0.85
N ASN A 102 1.26 -10.95 0.37
CA ASN A 102 2.61 -11.27 0.83
C ASN A 102 2.66 -12.59 1.61
N SER A 103 3.87 -13.05 1.94
CA SER A 103 4.10 -14.31 2.66
C SER A 103 3.48 -14.37 4.07
N GLN A 104 3.37 -13.24 4.78
CA GLN A 104 2.76 -13.19 6.11
C GLN A 104 1.24 -13.37 6.03
N GLN A 105 0.60 -12.71 5.07
CA GLN A 105 -0.82 -12.87 4.79
C GLN A 105 -1.14 -14.29 4.32
N LEU A 106 -0.29 -14.88 3.49
CA LEU A 106 -0.42 -16.28 3.09
C LEU A 106 -0.32 -17.23 4.29
N ALA A 107 0.61 -16.99 5.22
CA ALA A 107 0.73 -17.77 6.45
C ALA A 107 -0.53 -17.65 7.33
N LEU A 108 -1.15 -16.47 7.41
CA LEU A 108 -2.42 -16.29 8.12
C LEU A 108 -3.53 -17.14 7.50
N LEU A 109 -3.69 -17.09 6.18
CA LEU A 109 -4.70 -17.89 5.48
C LEU A 109 -4.51 -19.40 5.74
N ARG A 110 -3.26 -19.87 5.71
CA ARG A 110 -2.93 -21.28 6.01
C ARG A 110 -3.29 -21.66 7.45
N LEU A 111 -2.96 -20.81 8.42
CA LEU A 111 -3.30 -21.05 9.83
C LEU A 111 -4.80 -21.11 10.06
N VAL A 112 -5.58 -20.27 9.40
CA VAL A 112 -7.05 -20.32 9.51
C VAL A 112 -7.59 -21.62 8.91
N GLN A 113 -7.00 -22.09 7.81
CA GLN A 113 -7.47 -23.30 7.14
C GLN A 113 -7.03 -24.60 7.82
N GLU A 114 -5.92 -24.60 8.54
CA GLU A 114 -5.31 -25.78 9.14
C GLU A 114 -6.32 -26.58 9.98
N GLN A 115 -6.47 -27.87 9.67
CA GLN A 115 -7.40 -28.78 10.35
C GLN A 115 -8.87 -28.30 10.34
N SER A 116 -9.27 -27.52 9.33
CA SER A 116 -10.64 -27.01 9.19
C SER A 116 -11.27 -27.36 7.85
N ALA A 117 -12.60 -27.30 7.80
CA ALA A 117 -13.39 -27.43 6.58
C ALA A 117 -13.70 -26.07 5.92
N ILE A 118 -12.95 -25.01 6.27
CA ILE A 118 -13.20 -23.67 5.74
C ILE A 118 -12.88 -23.64 4.24
N GLY A 119 -13.88 -23.25 3.45
CA GLY A 119 -13.68 -22.98 2.03
C GLY A 119 -12.92 -21.67 1.84
N ILE A 120 -11.87 -21.69 1.03
CA ILE A 120 -11.13 -20.47 0.65
C ILE A 120 -11.31 -20.25 -0.85
N THR A 121 -11.82 -19.08 -1.20
CA THR A 121 -11.88 -18.58 -2.56
C THR A 121 -10.94 -17.39 -2.67
N VAL A 122 -10.01 -17.46 -3.63
CA VAL A 122 -9.11 -16.35 -3.94
C VAL A 122 -9.44 -15.83 -5.32
N VAL A 123 -9.45 -14.51 -5.47
CA VAL A 123 -9.71 -13.79 -6.72
C VAL A 123 -8.52 -12.87 -6.96
N GLY A 124 -8.06 -12.82 -8.21
CA GLY A 124 -6.98 -11.93 -8.58
C GLY A 124 -6.51 -12.14 -10.01
N ASP A 125 -5.57 -11.30 -10.42
CA ASP A 125 -5.04 -11.22 -11.77
C ASP A 125 -3.51 -11.11 -11.75
N ASP A 126 -2.80 -12.12 -12.28
CA ASP A 126 -1.34 -12.11 -12.35
C ASP A 126 -0.76 -11.02 -13.26
N ASP A 127 -1.50 -10.57 -14.28
CA ASP A 127 -1.10 -9.45 -15.14
C ASP A 127 -1.21 -8.10 -14.40
N GLN A 128 -1.91 -8.05 -13.26
CA GLN A 128 -2.09 -6.85 -12.42
C GLN A 128 -1.22 -6.84 -11.15
N SER A 129 -0.28 -7.78 -11.02
CA SER A 129 0.65 -7.86 -9.90
C SER A 129 1.69 -6.72 -9.92
N ILE A 130 1.29 -5.51 -9.52
CA ILE A 130 2.16 -4.32 -9.49
C ILE A 130 2.85 -4.09 -8.14
N TYR A 131 2.53 -4.87 -7.11
CA TYR A 131 3.07 -4.73 -5.75
C TYR A 131 4.25 -5.65 -5.41
N SER A 132 4.97 -6.18 -6.40
CA SER A 132 6.19 -6.97 -6.16
C SER A 132 7.23 -6.26 -5.30
N PHE A 133 7.33 -4.92 -5.40
CA PHE A 133 8.19 -4.09 -4.56
C PHE A 133 7.77 -4.01 -3.07
N ARG A 134 6.58 -4.49 -2.72
CA ARG A 134 6.08 -4.64 -1.34
C ARG A 134 6.08 -6.10 -0.87
N GLY A 135 6.89 -6.95 -1.50
CA GLY A 135 7.06 -8.35 -1.10
C GLY A 135 5.89 -9.27 -1.46
N ALA A 136 5.08 -8.91 -2.47
CA ALA A 136 4.14 -9.86 -3.07
C ALA A 136 4.89 -11.06 -3.64
N GLU A 137 4.41 -12.28 -3.38
CA GLU A 137 5.11 -13.52 -3.74
C GLU A 137 5.01 -13.79 -5.26
N PRO A 138 6.13 -13.88 -6.00
CA PRO A 138 6.09 -14.28 -7.39
C PRO A 138 5.47 -15.67 -7.55
N GLY A 139 4.50 -15.82 -8.45
CA GLY A 139 3.82 -17.12 -8.65
C GLY A 139 2.87 -17.51 -7.51
N ILE A 140 2.33 -16.55 -6.75
CA ILE A 140 1.37 -16.77 -5.65
C ILE A 140 0.21 -17.71 -6.05
N PHE A 141 -0.31 -17.62 -7.28
CA PHE A 141 -1.36 -18.52 -7.77
C PHE A 141 -0.88 -19.95 -8.01
N ALA A 142 0.35 -20.14 -8.48
CA ALA A 142 0.96 -21.46 -8.61
C ALA A 142 1.25 -22.08 -7.22
N SER A 143 1.68 -21.24 -6.27
CA SER A 143 1.81 -21.58 -4.85
C SER A 143 0.45 -22.04 -4.31
N PHE A 144 -0.61 -21.26 -4.49
CA PHE A 144 -1.96 -21.59 -4.01
C PHE A 144 -2.44 -22.97 -4.52
N ARG A 145 -2.31 -23.24 -5.83
CA ARG A 145 -2.70 -24.53 -6.42
C ARG A 145 -1.93 -25.73 -5.84
N ARG A 146 -0.65 -25.53 -5.49
CA ARG A 146 0.17 -26.56 -4.84
C ARG A 146 -0.29 -26.85 -3.41
N HIS A 147 -0.71 -25.81 -2.69
CA HIS A 147 -1.17 -25.94 -1.30
C HIS A 147 -2.63 -26.42 -1.22
N MET A 148 -3.45 -26.13 -2.24
CA MET A 148 -4.85 -26.54 -2.34
C MET A 148 -5.03 -27.50 -3.52
N PRO A 149 -4.60 -28.76 -3.43
CA PRO A 149 -4.66 -29.69 -4.57
C PRO A 149 -6.10 -29.98 -5.06
N ARG A 150 -7.11 -29.73 -4.21
CA ARG A 150 -8.53 -29.84 -4.57
C ARG A 150 -9.14 -28.51 -5.05
N CYS A 151 -8.35 -27.48 -5.35
CA CYS A 151 -8.89 -26.20 -5.78
C CYS A 151 -9.50 -26.29 -7.19
N GLN A 152 -10.69 -25.74 -7.35
CA GLN A 152 -11.26 -25.49 -8.67
C GLN A 152 -10.73 -24.14 -9.18
N THR A 153 -10.18 -24.13 -10.39
CA THR A 153 -9.78 -22.89 -11.06
C THR A 153 -10.86 -22.49 -12.06
N VAL A 154 -11.34 -21.25 -11.95
CA VAL A 154 -12.27 -20.65 -12.90
C VAL A 154 -11.61 -19.42 -13.50
N THR A 155 -11.53 -19.35 -14.82
CA THR A 155 -10.96 -18.19 -15.53
C THR A 155 -12.07 -17.36 -16.13
N LEU A 156 -12.15 -16.08 -15.75
CA LEU A 156 -13.10 -15.12 -16.30
C LEU A 156 -12.41 -14.34 -17.43
N SER A 157 -12.77 -14.65 -18.68
CA SER A 157 -12.15 -14.03 -19.87
C SER A 157 -12.96 -12.86 -20.44
N GLN A 158 -14.24 -12.72 -20.08
CA GLN A 158 -15.08 -11.63 -20.57
C GLN A 158 -14.87 -10.37 -19.73
N ASN A 159 -14.46 -9.30 -20.38
CA ASN A 159 -14.31 -7.97 -19.83
C ASN A 159 -15.60 -7.16 -20.06
N TYR A 160 -16.21 -6.73 -18.96
CA TYR A 160 -17.44 -5.94 -18.98
C TYR A 160 -17.19 -4.42 -18.85
N ARG A 161 -15.93 -3.99 -18.65
CA ARG A 161 -15.56 -2.61 -18.32
C ARG A 161 -15.14 -1.79 -19.54
N CYS A 162 -14.27 -2.35 -20.37
CA CYS A 162 -13.57 -1.64 -21.44
C CYS A 162 -14.28 -1.82 -22.79
N THR A 163 -14.06 -0.87 -23.70
CA THR A 163 -14.48 -0.97 -25.10
C THR A 163 -13.51 -1.85 -25.91
N GLY A 164 -13.95 -2.30 -27.09
CA GLY A 164 -13.17 -3.19 -27.95
C GLY A 164 -11.77 -2.65 -28.28
N LYS A 165 -11.67 -1.39 -28.76
CA LYS A 165 -10.38 -0.77 -29.12
C LYS A 165 -9.42 -0.67 -27.95
N LEU A 166 -9.92 -0.23 -26.78
CA LEU A 166 -9.10 -0.10 -25.57
C LEU A 166 -8.62 -1.47 -25.07
N LEU A 167 -9.50 -2.48 -25.07
CA LEU A 167 -9.14 -3.83 -24.63
C LEU A 167 -8.08 -4.45 -25.55
N ARG A 168 -8.19 -4.27 -26.87
CA ARG A 168 -7.16 -4.74 -27.82
C ARG A 168 -5.81 -4.07 -27.60
N ALA A 169 -5.79 -2.76 -27.33
CA ALA A 169 -4.56 -2.05 -26.99
C ALA A 169 -3.93 -2.61 -25.70
N ALA A 170 -4.74 -2.86 -24.66
CA ALA A 170 -4.26 -3.48 -23.42
C ALA A 170 -3.70 -4.89 -23.66
N ASN A 171 -4.41 -5.73 -24.41
CA ASN A 171 -3.99 -7.09 -24.77
C ASN A 171 -2.66 -7.11 -25.55
N ALA A 172 -2.46 -6.15 -26.48
CA ALA A 172 -1.25 -6.03 -27.27
C ALA A 172 -0.02 -5.60 -26.45
N VAL A 173 -0.23 -4.82 -25.37
CA VAL A 173 0.83 -4.45 -24.44
C VAL A 173 1.20 -5.63 -23.55
N ILE A 174 0.20 -6.28 -22.93
CA ILE A 174 0.45 -7.36 -21.97
C ILE A 174 0.99 -8.63 -22.62
N SER A 175 0.71 -8.87 -23.91
CA SER A 175 1.24 -10.04 -24.65
C SER A 175 2.77 -10.05 -24.77
N ARG A 176 3.45 -8.94 -24.46
CA ARG A 176 4.92 -8.84 -24.45
C ARG A 176 5.54 -9.37 -23.16
N ASN A 177 4.75 -9.65 -22.12
CA ASN A 177 5.27 -10.20 -20.86
C ASN A 177 5.55 -11.70 -20.99
N ALA A 178 6.77 -12.11 -20.62
CA ALA A 178 7.21 -13.52 -20.76
C ALA A 178 6.61 -14.47 -19.72
N CYS A 179 6.42 -14.02 -18.48
CA CYS A 179 5.96 -14.85 -17.37
C CYS A 179 4.51 -14.49 -16.99
N ARG A 180 3.54 -15.11 -17.66
CA ARG A 180 2.10 -14.93 -17.37
C ARG A 180 1.32 -16.22 -17.50
N VAL A 181 0.19 -16.30 -16.81
CA VAL A 181 -0.82 -17.33 -17.05
C VAL A 181 -1.50 -17.01 -18.38
N PRO A 182 -1.50 -17.93 -19.36
CA PRO A 182 -2.13 -17.68 -20.64
C PRO A 182 -3.62 -17.39 -20.48
N LYS A 183 -4.01 -16.15 -20.78
CA LYS A 183 -5.41 -15.71 -20.81
C LYS A 183 -5.58 -14.60 -21.84
N HIS A 184 -6.74 -14.64 -22.48
CA HIS A 184 -7.13 -13.66 -23.48
C HIS A 184 -8.46 -13.04 -23.08
N ALA A 185 -8.42 -11.76 -22.73
CA ALA A 185 -9.62 -11.00 -22.40
C ALA A 185 -10.36 -10.58 -23.68
N TRP A 186 -11.68 -10.74 -23.71
CA TRP A 186 -12.54 -10.30 -24.81
C TRP A 186 -13.72 -9.49 -24.26
N THR A 187 -14.41 -8.71 -25.08
CA THR A 187 -15.58 -7.92 -24.64
C THR A 187 -16.68 -7.93 -25.70
N SER A 188 -17.93 -7.86 -25.24
CA SER A 188 -19.13 -7.64 -26.06
C SER A 188 -19.53 -6.15 -26.11
N ASN A 189 -18.76 -5.27 -25.47
CA ASN A 189 -19.00 -3.83 -25.50
C ASN A 189 -18.70 -3.26 -26.89
N ALA A 190 -19.25 -2.08 -27.17
CA ALA A 190 -18.95 -1.35 -28.41
C ALA A 190 -17.45 -1.11 -28.59
N GLU A 191 -17.03 -0.88 -29.84
CA GLU A 191 -15.64 -0.61 -30.20
C GLU A 191 -15.06 0.62 -29.47
N GLY A 192 -15.89 1.63 -29.21
CA GLY A 192 -15.51 2.85 -28.53
C GLY A 192 -14.67 3.80 -29.39
N GLY A 193 -14.15 4.86 -28.75
CA GLY A 193 -13.24 5.81 -29.37
C GLY A 193 -11.83 5.25 -29.55
N ASP A 194 -11.04 5.93 -30.38
CA ASP A 194 -9.64 5.58 -30.59
C ASP A 194 -8.78 5.89 -29.35
N VAL A 195 -7.75 5.06 -29.14
CA VAL A 195 -6.71 5.34 -28.14
C VAL A 195 -5.78 6.41 -28.71
N VAL A 196 -5.86 7.63 -28.17
CA VAL A 196 -5.09 8.78 -28.65
C VAL A 196 -3.76 8.89 -27.93
N ARG A 197 -2.68 9.01 -28.69
CA ARG A 197 -1.33 9.31 -28.18
C ARG A 197 -0.97 10.74 -28.55
N CYS A 198 -0.53 11.53 -27.57
CA CYS A 198 -0.02 12.89 -27.78
C CYS A 198 1.41 12.97 -27.28
N GLU A 199 2.32 13.50 -28.10
CA GLU A 199 3.68 13.86 -27.69
C GLU A 199 3.73 15.37 -27.46
N CYS A 200 4.19 15.76 -26.27
CA CYS A 200 4.31 17.15 -25.87
C CYS A 200 5.78 17.51 -25.69
N TYR A 201 6.17 18.72 -26.09
CA TYR A 201 7.55 19.19 -25.96
C TYR A 201 8.01 19.30 -24.51
N ASN A 202 7.10 19.69 -23.61
CA ASN A 202 7.36 19.79 -22.18
C ASN A 202 6.06 19.59 -21.37
N ALA A 203 6.19 19.57 -20.04
CA ALA A 203 5.06 19.38 -19.11
C ALA A 203 4.00 20.49 -19.20
N GLN A 204 4.38 21.71 -19.61
CA GLN A 204 3.45 22.82 -19.77
C GLN A 204 2.55 22.59 -20.99
N CYS A 205 3.12 22.16 -22.12
CA CYS A 205 2.38 21.76 -23.31
C CYS A 205 1.45 20.57 -23.04
N GLU A 206 1.89 19.60 -22.23
CA GLU A 206 1.04 18.48 -21.80
C GLU A 206 -0.17 18.96 -20.99
N ALA A 207 0.03 19.91 -20.06
CA ALA A 207 -1.05 20.51 -19.30
C ALA A 207 -2.02 21.29 -20.20
N ASP A 208 -1.51 22.07 -21.17
CA ASP A 208 -2.34 22.79 -22.15
C ASP A 208 -3.22 21.82 -22.96
N TRP A 209 -2.61 20.73 -23.45
CA TRP A 209 -3.34 19.70 -24.20
C TRP A 209 -4.43 19.04 -23.37
N LEU A 210 -4.13 18.70 -22.10
CA LEU A 210 -5.10 18.11 -21.19
C LEU A 210 -6.27 19.05 -20.89
N VAL A 211 -6.03 20.35 -20.70
CA VAL A 211 -7.11 21.33 -20.51
C VAL A 211 -7.98 21.44 -21.76
N GLY A 212 -7.38 21.44 -22.95
CA GLY A 212 -8.12 21.37 -24.21
C GLY A 212 -9.03 20.14 -24.28
N LYS A 213 -8.50 18.95 -23.92
CA LYS A 213 -9.27 17.70 -23.89
C LYS A 213 -10.39 17.69 -22.85
N LEU A 214 -10.16 18.25 -21.67
CA LEU A 214 -11.21 18.43 -20.66
C LEU A 214 -12.33 19.35 -21.18
N GLY A 215 -11.98 20.39 -21.95
CA GLY A 215 -12.93 21.26 -22.64
C GLY A 215 -13.77 20.50 -23.67
N GLU A 216 -13.14 19.69 -24.53
CA GLU A 216 -13.84 18.83 -25.50
C GLU A 216 -14.82 17.85 -24.81
N LEU A 217 -14.38 17.21 -23.72
CA LEU A 217 -15.21 16.27 -22.95
C LEU A 217 -16.41 16.97 -22.30
N ARG A 218 -16.20 18.19 -21.78
CA ARG A 218 -17.27 19.01 -21.22
C ARG A 218 -18.28 19.43 -22.28
N ALA A 219 -17.83 19.80 -23.48
CA ALA A 219 -18.72 20.11 -24.60
C ALA A 219 -19.59 18.90 -24.99
N ARG A 220 -19.06 17.68 -24.83
CA ARG A 220 -19.80 16.41 -25.00
C ARG A 220 -20.63 16.00 -23.77
N ARG A 221 -20.72 16.86 -22.75
CA ARG A 221 -21.45 16.63 -21.49
C ARG A 221 -20.95 15.44 -20.66
N VAL A 222 -19.67 15.06 -20.80
CA VAL A 222 -19.04 14.07 -19.92
C VAL A 222 -18.76 14.74 -18.56
N PRO A 223 -19.22 14.18 -17.44
CA PRO A 223 -18.96 14.76 -16.13
C PRO A 223 -17.49 14.58 -15.73
N PHE A 224 -16.90 15.57 -15.06
CA PHE A 224 -15.49 15.48 -14.62
C PHE A 224 -15.21 14.32 -13.66
N ASN A 225 -16.23 13.83 -12.95
CA ASN A 225 -16.09 12.67 -12.05
C ASN A 225 -15.83 11.36 -12.82
N ASP A 226 -16.12 11.31 -14.12
CA ASP A 226 -15.85 10.15 -14.98
C ASP A 226 -14.46 10.25 -15.64
N VAL A 227 -13.68 11.29 -15.34
CA VAL A 227 -12.35 11.52 -15.90
C VAL A 227 -11.30 11.33 -14.83
N ALA A 228 -10.36 10.42 -15.08
CA ALA A 228 -9.20 10.18 -14.24
C ALA A 228 -7.90 10.47 -15.00
N ILE A 229 -6.94 11.09 -14.32
CA ILE A 229 -5.58 11.30 -14.83
C ILE A 229 -4.65 10.43 -13.99
N LEU A 230 -4.00 9.45 -14.64
CA LEU A 230 -3.07 8.52 -14.00
C LEU A 230 -1.63 8.91 -14.32
N TYR A 231 -0.76 8.86 -13.32
CA TYR A 231 0.66 9.22 -13.44
C TYR A 231 1.54 8.23 -12.69
N ARG A 232 2.80 8.12 -13.11
CA ARG A 232 3.73 7.13 -12.54
C ARG A 232 4.25 7.49 -11.14
N THR A 233 4.52 8.78 -10.90
CA THR A 233 5.12 9.26 -9.64
C THR A 233 4.37 10.46 -9.08
N HIS A 234 4.36 10.60 -7.75
CA HIS A 234 3.73 11.75 -7.10
C HIS A 234 4.39 13.10 -7.45
N ALA A 235 5.68 13.10 -7.82
CA ALA A 235 6.36 14.32 -8.26
C ALA A 235 5.74 14.87 -9.56
N ILE A 236 5.55 13.99 -10.56
CA ILE A 236 4.88 14.31 -11.82
C ILE A 236 3.44 14.77 -11.54
N GLY A 237 2.70 14.00 -10.74
CA GLY A 237 1.31 14.34 -10.40
C GLY A 237 1.17 15.71 -9.72
N LYS A 238 2.11 16.12 -8.87
CA LYS A 238 2.10 17.45 -8.23
C LYS A 238 2.33 18.58 -9.22
N GLN A 239 3.32 18.43 -10.12
CA GLN A 239 3.61 19.43 -11.15
C GLN A 239 2.44 19.59 -12.11
N LEU A 240 1.89 18.47 -12.59
CA LEU A 240 0.73 18.46 -13.47
C LEU A 240 -0.51 19.07 -12.79
N ALA A 241 -0.76 18.73 -11.52
CA ALA A 241 -1.86 19.29 -10.77
C ALA A 241 -1.75 20.81 -10.58
N ALA A 242 -0.54 21.34 -10.35
CA ALA A 242 -0.31 22.78 -10.29
C ALA A 242 -0.63 23.44 -11.63
N ALA A 243 -0.08 22.92 -12.74
CA ALA A 243 -0.28 23.45 -14.08
C ALA A 243 -1.76 23.44 -14.52
N LEU A 244 -2.52 22.40 -14.15
CA LEU A 244 -3.95 22.31 -14.42
C LEU A 244 -4.77 23.32 -13.59
N ARG A 245 -4.40 23.54 -12.31
CA ARG A 245 -5.08 24.54 -11.45
C ARG A 245 -4.86 25.96 -11.92
N GLU A 246 -3.65 26.30 -12.35
CA GLU A 246 -3.32 27.61 -12.92
C GLU A 246 -4.21 27.94 -14.13
N ARG A 247 -4.67 26.92 -14.85
CA ARG A 247 -5.56 27.03 -16.01
C ARG A 247 -7.05 26.93 -15.65
N GLY A 248 -7.40 26.91 -14.37
CA GLY A 248 -8.78 26.85 -13.90
C GLY A 248 -9.46 25.49 -14.07
N ALA A 249 -8.71 24.40 -14.31
CA ALA A 249 -9.30 23.07 -14.41
C ALA A 249 -9.72 22.55 -13.02
N PRO A 250 -10.96 22.04 -12.86
CA PRO A 250 -11.46 21.54 -11.58
C PRO A 250 -10.88 20.15 -11.30
N ILE A 251 -9.70 20.11 -10.69
CA ILE A 251 -9.01 18.86 -10.36
C ILE A 251 -9.13 18.51 -8.89
N ARG A 252 -9.33 17.22 -8.61
CA ARG A 252 -9.19 16.64 -7.28
C ARG A 252 -7.99 15.69 -7.28
N THR A 253 -6.92 16.08 -6.60
CA THR A 253 -5.80 15.17 -6.35
C THR A 253 -6.22 14.15 -5.29
N ALA A 254 -5.84 12.88 -5.45
CA ALA A 254 -5.92 11.91 -4.36
C ALA A 254 -5.26 12.53 -3.13
N ALA A 255 -6.06 12.77 -2.09
CA ALA A 255 -5.72 13.71 -1.02
C ALA A 255 -4.34 13.42 -0.42
N SER A 256 -3.62 14.47 -0.03
CA SER A 256 -2.75 14.35 1.13
C SER A 256 -3.62 13.79 2.26
N ASP A 257 -3.30 12.58 2.74
CA ASP A 257 -4.01 11.92 3.84
C ASP A 257 -4.39 12.97 4.89
N LEU A 258 -5.69 13.13 5.15
CA LEU A 258 -6.22 14.12 6.09
C LEU A 258 -5.45 14.02 7.41
N PHE A 259 -5.19 12.78 7.86
CA PHE A 259 -4.47 12.47 9.09
C PHE A 259 -2.96 12.67 8.99
N ALA A 260 -2.42 12.92 7.80
CA ALA A 260 -1.03 13.31 7.59
C ALA A 260 -0.82 14.83 7.56
N ARG A 261 -1.89 15.64 7.69
CA ARG A 261 -1.75 17.09 7.80
C ARG A 261 -1.07 17.46 9.12
N ALA A 262 -0.06 18.34 9.03
CA ALA A 262 0.74 18.74 10.17
C ALA A 262 -0.08 19.46 11.26
N ASP A 263 -1.13 20.18 10.90
CA ASP A 263 -2.02 20.89 11.83
C ASP A 263 -2.92 19.94 12.64
N LEU A 264 -3.21 18.74 12.11
CA LEU A 264 -3.98 17.72 12.83
C LEU A 264 -3.11 16.83 13.72
N ALA A 265 -1.79 16.86 13.56
CA ALA A 265 -0.89 16.00 14.33
C ALA A 265 -0.99 16.22 15.85
N PRO A 266 -1.03 17.46 16.39
CA PRO A 266 -1.17 17.68 17.84
C PRO A 266 -2.53 17.22 18.38
N VAL A 267 -3.61 17.42 17.60
CA VAL A 267 -4.96 16.98 17.99
C VAL A 267 -5.02 15.45 18.05
N LEU A 268 -4.48 14.77 17.04
CA LEU A 268 -4.40 13.31 17.02
C LEU A 268 -3.51 12.76 18.15
N ALA A 269 -2.40 13.45 18.46
CA ALA A 269 -1.54 13.09 19.58
C ALA A 269 -2.27 13.22 20.93
N LEU A 270 -3.04 14.29 21.14
CA LEU A 270 -3.85 14.48 22.35
C LEU A 270 -4.92 13.39 22.48
N LEU A 271 -5.65 13.09 21.40
CA LEU A 271 -6.65 12.02 21.39
C LEU A 271 -6.02 10.65 21.70
N ARG A 272 -4.82 10.39 21.17
CA ARG A 272 -4.06 9.17 21.49
C ARG A 272 -3.68 9.12 22.96
N LEU A 273 -3.15 10.20 23.53
CA LEU A 273 -2.80 10.27 24.95
C LEU A 273 -4.00 10.07 25.89
N LEU A 274 -5.18 10.61 25.52
CA LEU A 274 -6.40 10.39 26.29
C LEU A 274 -6.81 8.90 26.31
N SER A 275 -6.61 8.19 25.20
CA SER A 275 -6.90 6.75 25.11
C SER A 275 -5.78 5.85 25.65
N HIS A 276 -4.53 6.28 25.53
CA HIS A 276 -3.32 5.54 25.89
C HIS A 276 -2.30 6.51 26.54
N PRO A 277 -2.43 6.77 27.84
CA PRO A 277 -1.57 7.72 28.56
C PRO A 277 -0.07 7.41 28.50
N GLU A 278 0.27 6.14 28.28
CA GLU A 278 1.64 5.63 28.18
C GLU A 278 2.31 5.89 26.81
N ASP A 279 1.60 6.50 25.85
CA ASP A 279 2.15 6.79 24.51
C ASP A 279 3.14 7.97 24.55
N SER A 280 4.36 7.65 24.96
CA SER A 280 5.50 8.59 25.00
C SER A 280 5.83 9.22 23.64
N SER A 281 5.40 8.63 22.51
CA SER A 281 5.64 9.16 21.18
C SER A 281 4.70 10.31 20.85
N SER A 282 3.43 10.18 21.25
CA SER A 282 2.41 11.24 21.14
C SER A 282 2.65 12.36 22.17
N PHE A 283 3.21 12.05 23.35
CA PHE A 283 3.63 13.08 24.32
C PHE A 283 4.74 14.00 23.81
N ARG A 284 5.59 13.52 22.89
CA ARG A 284 6.73 14.27 22.30
C ARG A 284 6.44 14.82 20.90
N ALA A 285 5.20 14.71 20.43
CA ALA A 285 4.76 15.16 19.11
C ALA A 285 4.20 16.59 19.20
#